data_AF-A0A2S6NNI4-F1
#
_entry.id   AF-A0A2S6NNI4-F1
#
_cell.length_a   1.000
_cell.length_b   1.000
_cell.length_c   1.000
_cell.angle_alpha   90.00
_cell.angle_beta   90.00
_cell.angle_gamma   90.00
#
_symmetry.space_group_name_H-M   'P 1'
#
loop_
_entity.id
_entity.type
_entity.pdbx_description
1 polymer ?
#
loop_
_entity_poly.entity_id
_entity_poly.type
_entity_poly.pdbx_seq_one_letter_code
_entity_poly.pdbx_strand_id
1 'polypeptide(L)'
;MTPPTDDVKNWMNMFRWIVKLIRDDFDVDETILVHTAVLETDCGLVIEQVEALLEIIGRSFGLAFPDGTLDEVVKLEELCMLAAWLKGLYRRPEFISEEFEARCRAANPGCS
;
A
#
# COMPACT_ATOMS: atom_id res chain seq x y z
N MET A 1 14.11 7.57 6.07
CA MET A 1 13.57 8.07 7.38
C MET A 1 12.08 8.11 7.18
N THR A 2 11.31 7.31 7.93
CA THR A 2 9.89 7.11 7.63
C THR A 2 9.11 8.43 7.64
N PRO A 3 8.33 8.75 6.58
CA PRO A 3 7.62 10.02 6.52
C PRO A 3 6.54 10.09 7.62
N PRO A 4 6.29 11.28 8.21
CA PRO A 4 5.25 11.44 9.23
C PRO A 4 3.87 11.06 8.68
N THR A 5 3.04 10.44 9.52
CA THR A 5 1.73 9.91 9.12
C THR A 5 0.55 10.77 9.54
N ASP A 6 0.77 11.81 10.37
CA ASP A 6 -0.29 12.64 10.97
C ASP A 6 -1.20 13.36 9.94
N ASP A 7 -0.67 13.65 8.76
CA ASP A 7 -1.39 14.31 7.68
C ASP A 7 -2.16 13.33 6.76
N VAL A 8 -2.06 12.02 6.99
CA VAL A 8 -2.72 11.01 6.15
C VAL A 8 -4.17 10.80 6.61
N LYS A 9 -5.07 11.55 6.00
CA LYS A 9 -6.49 11.65 6.39
C LYS A 9 -7.47 11.11 5.34
N ASN A 10 -6.98 10.72 4.17
CA ASN A 10 -7.76 10.16 3.07
C ASN A 10 -6.85 9.37 2.12
N TRP A 11 -7.46 8.68 1.16
CA TRP A 11 -6.76 7.88 0.15
C TRP A 11 -5.71 8.66 -0.66
N MET A 12 -5.98 9.91 -1.04
CA MET A 12 -5.02 10.71 -1.81
C MET A 12 -3.78 11.07 -0.98
N ASN A 13 -3.95 11.33 0.32
CA ASN A 13 -2.82 11.57 1.21
C ASN A 13 -2.01 10.27 1.42
N MET A 14 -2.68 9.11 1.49
CA MET A 14 -2.01 7.80 1.53
C MET A 14 -1.19 7.56 0.26
N PHE A 15 -1.76 7.84 -0.91
CA PHE A 15 -1.08 7.74 -2.20
C PHE A 15 0.21 8.57 -2.21
N ARG A 16 0.12 9.86 -1.86
CA ARG A 16 1.29 10.75 -1.80
C ARG A 16 2.34 10.28 -0.80
N TRP A 17 1.90 9.73 0.34
CA TRP A 17 2.80 9.22 1.36
C TRP A 17 3.58 8.00 0.86
N ILE A 18 2.90 7.06 0.19
CA ILE A 18 3.52 5.85 -0.39
C ILE A 18 4.45 6.21 -1.55
N VAL A 19 4.04 7.09 -2.46
CA VAL A 19 4.90 7.61 -3.55
C VAL A 19 6.18 8.21 -2.97
N LYS A 20 6.05 9.06 -1.94
CA LYS A 20 7.21 9.66 -1.28
C LYS A 20 8.11 8.61 -0.64
N LEU A 21 7.53 7.60 0.02
CA LEU A 21 8.28 6.50 0.62
C LEU A 21 9.08 5.73 -0.45
N ILE A 22 8.44 5.37 -1.56
CA ILE A 22 9.09 4.65 -2.67
C ILE A 22 10.24 5.48 -3.26
N ARG A 23 10.01 6.77 -3.51
CA ARG A 23 11.03 7.68 -4.02
C ARG A 23 12.22 7.82 -3.05
N ASP A 24 11.94 8.09 -1.78
CA ASP A 24 12.96 8.48 -0.81
C ASP A 24 13.75 7.27 -0.27
N ASP A 25 13.09 6.14 0.00
CA ASP A 25 13.72 4.97 0.65
C ASP A 25 14.10 3.86 -0.36
N PHE A 26 13.55 3.86 -1.58
CA PHE A 26 13.85 2.86 -2.62
C PHE A 26 14.53 3.47 -3.87
N ASP A 27 14.81 4.78 -3.87
CA ASP A 27 15.53 5.50 -4.94
C ASP A 27 14.87 5.36 -6.33
N VAL A 28 13.54 5.37 -6.37
CA VAL A 28 12.76 5.30 -7.62
C VAL A 28 12.39 6.71 -8.09
N ASP A 29 12.51 6.96 -9.39
CA ASP A 29 12.14 8.24 -10.00
C ASP A 29 10.63 8.51 -9.83
N GLU A 30 10.27 9.65 -9.23
CA GLU A 30 8.87 10.03 -8.99
C GLU A 30 8.06 10.14 -10.29
N THR A 31 8.70 10.44 -11.42
CA THR A 31 8.02 10.63 -12.70
C THR A 31 7.38 9.35 -13.26
N ILE A 32 7.83 8.18 -12.81
CA ILE A 32 7.28 6.88 -13.18
C ILE A 32 6.28 6.33 -12.14
N LEU A 33 6.17 6.98 -10.97
CA LEU A 33 5.26 6.59 -9.89
C LEU A 33 3.82 7.10 -10.13
N VAL A 34 3.18 6.55 -11.17
CA VAL A 34 1.80 6.88 -11.56
C VAL A 34 0.81 5.79 -11.12
N HIS A 35 -0.48 6.11 -11.11
CA HIS A 35 -1.54 5.19 -10.65
C HIS A 35 -1.48 3.79 -11.28
N THR A 36 -1.23 3.73 -12.58
CA THR A 36 -1.23 2.50 -13.36
C THR A 36 0.09 1.73 -13.33
N ALA A 37 1.13 2.28 -12.67
CA ALA A 37 2.46 1.67 -12.66
C ALA A 37 2.43 0.33 -11.92
N VAL A 38 2.94 -0.71 -12.58
CA VAL A 38 3.19 -2.03 -11.99
C VAL A 38 4.41 -1.93 -11.07
N LEU A 39 4.26 -2.41 -9.82
CA LEU A 39 5.30 -2.29 -8.79
C LEU A 39 6.64 -2.90 -9.23
N GLU A 40 6.61 -4.10 -9.81
CA GLU A 40 7.84 -4.79 -10.22
C GLU A 40 8.38 -4.28 -11.56
N THR A 41 7.51 -4.16 -12.57
CA THR A 41 7.94 -3.87 -13.95
C THR A 41 8.18 -2.39 -14.20
N ASP A 42 7.25 -1.53 -13.78
CA ASP A 42 7.29 -0.10 -14.09
C ASP A 42 8.04 0.68 -13.00
N CYS A 43 7.80 0.38 -11.72
CA CYS A 43 8.51 1.01 -10.61
C CYS A 43 9.90 0.38 -10.36
N GLY A 44 10.18 -0.80 -10.93
CA GLY A 44 11.47 -1.48 -10.81
C GLY A 44 11.74 -2.08 -9.43
N LEU A 45 10.71 -2.28 -8.59
CA LEU A 45 10.87 -2.86 -7.27
C LEU A 45 11.01 -4.38 -7.37
N VAL A 46 12.05 -4.95 -6.76
CA VAL A 46 12.13 -6.41 -6.62
C VAL A 46 11.19 -6.88 -5.51
N ILE A 47 10.81 -8.16 -5.51
CA ILE A 47 9.85 -8.72 -4.55
C ILE A 47 10.23 -8.43 -3.09
N GLU A 48 11.51 -8.52 -2.73
CA GLU A 48 12.01 -8.22 -1.38
C GLU A 48 11.82 -6.73 -1.00
N GLN A 49 11.88 -5.83 -1.99
CA GLN A 49 11.60 -4.41 -1.78
C GLN A 49 10.11 -4.16 -1.60
N VAL A 50 9.25 -4.87 -2.33
CA VAL A 50 7.80 -4.78 -2.15
C VAL A 50 7.40 -5.31 -0.77
N GLU A 51 7.99 -6.41 -0.32
CA GLU A 51 7.80 -6.92 1.05
C GLU A 51 8.24 -5.91 2.12
N ALA A 52 9.44 -5.32 1.95
CA ALA A 52 9.92 -4.27 2.85
C ALA A 52 9.01 -3.04 2.84
N LEU A 53 8.47 -2.66 1.68
CA LEU A 53 7.51 -1.57 1.55
C LEU A 53 6.23 -1.86 2.35
N LEU A 54 5.68 -3.07 2.24
CA LEU A 54 4.52 -3.50 3.04
C LEU A 54 4.83 -3.47 4.54
N GLU A 55 6.01 -3.91 4.96
CA GLU A 55 6.43 -3.86 6.37
C GLU A 55 6.49 -2.41 6.89
N ILE A 56 7.09 -1.50 6.11
CA ILE A 56 7.20 -0.09 6.48
C ILE A 56 5.81 0.55 6.58
N ILE A 57 4.92 0.32 5.60
CA ILE A 57 3.54 0.82 5.63
C ILE A 57 2.81 0.25 6.85
N GLY A 58 2.92 -1.06 7.07
CA GLY A 58 2.29 -1.78 8.17
C GLY A 58 2.67 -1.19 9.52
N ARG A 59 3.98 -1.04 9.76
CA ARG A 59 4.50 -0.42 10.97
C ARG A 59 4.09 1.04 11.13
N SER A 60 4.08 1.81 10.05
CA SER A 60 3.80 3.26 10.08
C SER A 60 2.35 3.56 10.45
N PHE A 61 1.41 2.74 9.98
CA PHE A 61 -0.02 2.94 10.17
C PHE A 61 -0.67 1.99 11.17
N GLY A 62 0.09 1.03 11.71
CA GLY A 62 -0.42 -0.04 12.58
C GLY A 62 -1.36 -0.98 11.82
N LEU A 63 -0.97 -1.35 10.59
CA LEU A 63 -1.71 -2.26 9.71
C LEU A 63 -1.03 -3.61 9.66
N ALA A 64 -1.84 -4.65 9.43
CA ALA A 64 -1.38 -6.00 9.16
C ALA A 64 -1.77 -6.38 7.72
N PHE A 65 -0.78 -6.65 6.88
CA PHE A 65 -0.99 -7.20 5.54
C PHE A 65 -1.00 -8.74 5.64
N PRO A 66 -2.11 -9.44 5.31
CA PRO A 66 -2.15 -10.89 5.35
C PRO A 66 -1.29 -11.54 4.27
N ASP A 67 -0.97 -12.83 4.45
CA ASP A 67 -0.31 -13.64 3.42
C ASP A 67 -1.08 -13.59 2.09
N GLY A 68 -0.37 -13.60 0.97
CA GLY A 68 -0.95 -13.47 -0.36
C GLY A 68 -1.37 -12.05 -0.75
N THR A 69 -0.95 -11.03 0.01
CA THR A 69 -1.12 -9.61 -0.39
C THR A 69 -0.53 -9.34 -1.77
N LEU A 70 0.64 -9.92 -2.06
CA LEU A 70 1.33 -9.76 -3.35
C LEU A 70 0.66 -10.51 -4.51
N ASP A 71 -0.23 -11.48 -4.22
CA ASP A 71 -1.02 -12.16 -5.25
C ASP A 71 -2.20 -11.28 -5.72
N GLU A 72 -2.64 -10.34 -4.89
CA GLU A 72 -3.81 -9.48 -5.12
C GLU A 72 -3.41 -8.07 -5.61
N VAL A 73 -2.21 -7.62 -5.27
CA VAL A 73 -1.74 -6.24 -5.52
C VAL A 73 -0.60 -6.25 -6.52
N VAL A 74 -0.83 -5.64 -7.69
CA VAL A 74 0.15 -5.56 -8.78
C VAL A 74 0.58 -4.11 -9.02
N LYS A 75 -0.34 -3.16 -8.88
CA LYS A 75 -0.12 -1.74 -9.21
C LYS A 75 0.05 -0.86 -7.98
N LEU A 76 0.71 0.28 -8.18
CA LEU A 76 0.88 1.31 -7.16
C LEU A 76 -0.46 1.82 -6.60
N GLU A 77 -1.43 2.10 -7.46
CA GLU A 77 -2.76 2.52 -7.00
C GLU A 77 -3.46 1.45 -6.17
N GLU A 78 -3.36 0.18 -6.56
CA GLU A 78 -3.96 -0.95 -5.84
C GLU A 78 -3.38 -1.06 -4.42
N LEU A 79 -2.04 -0.95 -4.28
CA LEU A 79 -1.37 -0.90 -2.98
C LEU A 79 -1.89 0.26 -2.12
N CYS A 80 -2.00 1.45 -2.72
CA CYS A 80 -2.46 2.64 -2.00
C CYS A 80 -3.92 2.52 -1.56
N MET A 81 -4.79 2.00 -2.43
CA MET A 81 -6.20 1.74 -2.11
C MET A 81 -6.35 0.70 -1.00
N LEU A 82 -5.57 -0.39 -1.06
CA LEU A 82 -5.56 -1.42 -0.01
C LEU A 82 -5.14 -0.81 1.32
N ALA A 83 -3.98 -0.15 1.39
CA ALA A 83 -3.49 0.48 2.62
C ALA A 83 -4.49 1.50 3.20
N ALA A 84 -5.09 2.33 2.33
CA ALA A 84 -6.10 3.29 2.74
C ALA A 84 -7.37 2.62 3.29
N TRP A 85 -7.84 1.55 2.66
CA TRP A 85 -9.02 0.81 3.13
C TRP A 85 -8.75 0.07 4.46
N LEU A 86 -7.61 -0.61 4.60
CA LEU A 86 -7.22 -1.25 5.86
C LEU A 86 -7.15 -0.25 7.02
N LYS A 87 -6.80 1.01 6.71
CA LYS A 87 -6.77 2.11 7.67
C LYS A 87 -8.15 2.76 7.94
N GLY A 88 -9.18 2.40 7.19
CA GLY A 88 -10.52 3.00 7.28
C GLY A 88 -10.64 4.36 6.59
N LEU A 89 -9.72 4.68 5.67
CA LEU A 89 -9.67 5.95 4.91
C LEU A 89 -10.20 5.83 3.48
N TYR A 90 -10.66 4.64 3.09
CA TYR A 90 -11.18 4.34 1.77
C TYR A 90 -12.19 3.20 1.82
N ARG A 91 -13.00 3.05 0.76
CA ARG A 91 -13.92 1.91 0.61
C ARG A 91 -13.16 0.63 0.25
N ARG A 92 -13.78 -0.53 0.48
CA ARG A 92 -13.26 -1.83 0.02
C ARG A 92 -12.90 -1.76 -1.49
N PRO A 93 -11.67 -2.11 -1.89
CA PRO A 93 -11.30 -2.22 -3.29
C PRO A 93 -12.05 -3.35 -4.01
N GLU A 94 -12.39 -3.15 -5.28
CA GLU A 94 -13.12 -4.14 -6.09
C GLU A 94 -12.22 -5.25 -6.64
N PHE A 95 -10.90 -5.02 -6.68
CA PHE A 95 -9.94 -5.98 -7.25
C PHE A 95 -9.61 -7.13 -6.30
N ILE A 96 -9.87 -6.99 -5.00
CA ILE A 96 -9.52 -8.02 -4.01
C ILE A 96 -10.59 -9.11 -3.92
N SER A 97 -10.13 -10.35 -3.84
CA SER A 97 -10.99 -11.51 -3.61
C SER A 97 -11.75 -11.44 -2.27
N GLU A 98 -12.91 -12.12 -2.18
CA GLU A 98 -13.70 -12.20 -0.94
C GLU A 98 -12.93 -12.91 0.20
N GLU A 99 -12.13 -13.91 -0.14
CA GLU A 99 -11.31 -14.63 0.83
C GLU A 99 -10.19 -13.74 1.41
N PHE A 100 -9.52 -12.96 0.56
CA PHE A 100 -8.52 -12.01 1.02
C PHE A 100 -9.15 -10.88 1.85
N GLU A 101 -10.34 -10.40 1.47
CA GLU A 101 -11.08 -9.41 2.25
C GLU A 101 -11.35 -9.90 3.69
N ALA A 102 -11.83 -11.13 3.85
CA ALA A 102 -12.11 -11.70 5.16
C ALA A 102 -10.85 -11.74 6.05
N ARG A 103 -9.70 -12.12 5.47
CA ARG A 103 -8.40 -12.10 6.17
C ARG A 103 -7.96 -10.69 6.55
N CYS A 104 -8.15 -9.73 5.65
CA CYS A 104 -7.87 -8.32 5.91
C CYS A 104 -8.66 -7.76 7.09
N ARG A 105 -9.98 -8.03 7.14
CA ARG A 105 -10.85 -7.58 8.24
C ARG A 105 -10.53 -8.27 9.56
N ALA A 106 -10.16 -9.55 9.53
CA ALA A 106 -9.74 -10.27 10.73
C ALA A 106 -8.44 -9.72 11.31
N ALA A 107 -7.49 -9.32 10.46
CA ALA A 107 -6.20 -8.78 10.87
C ALA A 107 -6.25 -7.28 11.23
N ASN A 108 -7.21 -6.52 10.69
CA ASN A 108 -7.30 -5.07 10.84
C ASN A 108 -8.69 -4.65 11.35
N PRO A 109 -8.88 -4.46 12.66
CA PRO A 109 -10.17 -4.07 13.24
C PRO A 109 -10.71 -2.71 12.77
N GLY A 110 -9.84 -1.84 12.25
CA GLY A 110 -10.21 -0.53 11.69
C GLY A 110 -10.69 -0.57 10.23
N CYS A 111 -10.72 -1.76 9.62
CA CYS A 111 -11.14 -1.98 8.25
C CYS A 111 -12.68 -1.92 8.15
N SER A 112 -13.22 -0.75 7.77
CA SER A 112 -14.66 -0.51 7.58
C SER A 112 -15.10 -0.79 6.15
#